data_AF-A0A9X0CJ26-F1
#
_entry.id   AF-A0A9X0CJ26-F1
#
_cell.length_a   1.000
_cell.length_b   1.000
_cell.length_c   1.000
_cell.angle_alpha   90.00
_cell.angle_beta   90.00
_cell.angle_gamma   90.00
#
_symmetry.space_group_name_H-M   'P 1'
#
loop_
_entity.id
_entity.type
_entity.pdbx_description
1 polymer ?
#
loop_
_entity_poly.entity_id
_entity_poly.type
_entity_poly.pdbx_seq_one_letter_code
_entity_poly.pdbx_strand_id
1 'polypeptide(L)'
;MPGTRIESCAAICDADQLCYSFNYVIPSKTCELNNSSRRADSKYFLRRPGAVYLDKLNERVDVCQTLPCNHHGTCKAVGRHPGFECSCYDEFSGEMCEICSPSPLGLGNHQLHDENFNASSSVSPYKPSDARLHSNTSWVNEGVESGQFLQISFQPHSKLITGVATQGNPHNGGWVIRYNLLYSLDGVTWSYYGAAGSRKRFDGNDDRNTAITNQLQPPISAMYLRITPNGLCPTISP
;
A
#
# COMPACT_ATOMS: atom_id res chain seq x y z
N MET A 1 7.83 -13.94 57.59
CA MET A 1 9.09 -13.81 56.82
C MET A 1 8.88 -12.71 55.77
N PRO A 2 9.84 -11.80 55.55
CA PRO A 2 9.66 -10.76 54.54
C PRO A 2 9.80 -11.42 53.16
N GLY A 3 8.68 -11.62 52.47
CA GLY A 3 8.68 -12.12 51.09
C GLY A 3 9.27 -11.11 50.12
N THR A 4 9.69 -11.59 48.95
CA THR A 4 10.37 -10.80 47.91
C THR A 4 9.46 -9.68 47.42
N ARG A 5 9.98 -8.45 47.29
CA ARG A 5 9.21 -7.34 46.73
C ARG A 5 9.21 -7.43 45.20
N ILE A 6 8.21 -6.80 44.56
CA ILE A 6 8.09 -6.80 43.10
C ILE A 6 9.29 -6.12 42.43
N GLU A 7 9.84 -5.07 43.04
CA GLU A 7 11.04 -4.39 42.55
C GLU A 7 12.28 -5.29 42.63
N SER A 8 12.35 -6.16 43.64
CA SER A 8 13.40 -7.17 43.73
C SER A 8 13.29 -8.22 42.62
N CYS A 9 12.08 -8.62 42.23
CA CYS A 9 11.87 -9.51 41.08
C CYS A 9 12.34 -8.86 39.76
N ALA A 10 12.07 -7.57 39.58
CA ALA A 10 12.54 -6.82 38.42
C ALA A 10 14.07 -6.79 38.36
N ALA A 11 14.74 -6.48 39.48
CA ALA A 11 16.20 -6.50 39.55
C ALA A 11 16.81 -7.88 39.28
N ILE A 12 16.17 -8.95 39.75
CA ILE A 12 16.60 -10.34 39.48
C ILE A 12 16.48 -10.65 37.98
N CYS A 13 15.35 -10.33 37.36
CA CYS A 13 15.15 -10.57 35.93
C CYS A 13 16.09 -9.70 35.06
N ASP A 14 16.36 -8.47 35.46
CA ASP A 14 17.31 -7.60 34.75
C ASP A 14 18.76 -8.13 34.84
N ALA A 15 19.13 -8.79 35.94
CA ALA A 15 20.45 -9.40 36.12
C ALA A 15 20.60 -10.76 35.43
N ASP A 16 19.50 -11.44 35.11
CA ASP A 16 19.49 -12.74 34.44
C ASP A 16 19.42 -12.57 32.91
N GLN A 17 20.46 -13.02 32.21
CA GLN A 17 20.55 -12.95 30.75
C GLN A 17 19.52 -13.83 30.04
N LEU A 18 18.98 -14.85 30.71
CA LEU A 18 17.96 -15.75 30.17
C LEU A 18 16.55 -15.34 30.59
N CYS A 19 16.39 -14.29 31.39
CA CYS A 19 15.09 -13.74 31.72
C CYS A 19 14.66 -12.74 30.64
N TYR A 20 13.41 -12.87 30.17
CA TYR A 20 12.75 -11.94 29.25
C TYR A 20 11.46 -11.35 29.85
N SER A 21 10.89 -12.00 30.86
CA SER A 21 9.75 -11.52 31.63
C SER A 21 9.68 -12.25 32.97
N PHE A 22 8.82 -11.82 33.89
CA PHE A 22 8.57 -12.54 35.13
C PHE A 22 7.12 -12.43 35.60
N ASN A 23 6.68 -13.42 36.39
CA ASN A 23 5.42 -13.38 37.11
C ASN A 23 5.69 -13.12 38.60
N TYR A 24 5.06 -12.10 39.17
CA TYR A 24 5.05 -11.84 40.60
C TYR A 24 3.77 -12.40 41.24
N VAL A 25 3.91 -13.42 42.08
CA VAL A 25 2.78 -14.07 42.75
C VAL A 25 2.52 -13.37 44.09
N ILE A 26 1.45 -12.57 44.16
CA ILE A 26 1.12 -11.71 45.30
C ILE A 26 0.92 -12.50 46.61
N PRO A 27 0.18 -13.62 46.64
CA PRO A 27 -0.05 -14.37 47.88
C PRO A 27 1.24 -14.92 48.52
N SER A 28 2.15 -15.46 47.69
CA SER A 28 3.41 -16.08 48.15
C SER A 28 4.59 -15.12 48.16
N LYS A 29 4.46 -13.94 47.53
CA LYS A 29 5.54 -12.96 47.33
C LYS A 29 6.77 -13.61 46.65
N THR A 30 6.51 -14.38 45.59
CA THR A 30 7.53 -15.12 44.83
C THR A 30 7.63 -14.59 43.40
N CYS A 31 8.83 -14.69 42.82
CA CYS A 31 9.12 -14.39 41.43
C CYS A 31 9.22 -15.68 40.63
N GLU A 32 8.53 -15.77 39.50
CA GLU A 32 8.70 -16.84 38.50
C GLU A 32 9.30 -16.19 37.26
N LEU A 33 10.60 -16.39 37.00
CA LEU A 33 11.27 -15.84 35.82
C LEU A 33 10.91 -16.66 34.57
N ASN A 34 10.75 -15.99 33.44
CA ASN A 34 10.41 -16.60 32.16
C ASN A 34 11.50 -16.30 31.14
N ASN A 35 11.82 -17.29 30.31
CA ASN A 35 12.76 -17.17 29.18
C ASN A 35 12.09 -16.72 27.88
N SER A 36 10.87 -16.18 27.95
CA SER A 36 10.12 -15.64 26.82
C SER A 36 9.23 -14.49 27.29
N SER A 37 8.68 -13.72 26.35
CA SER A 37 7.72 -12.65 26.61
C SER A 37 6.31 -13.03 26.17
N ARG A 38 5.30 -12.38 26.75
CA ARG A 38 3.89 -12.48 26.36
C ARG A 38 3.68 -12.19 24.87
N ARG A 39 4.55 -11.39 24.24
CA ARG A 39 4.45 -11.11 22.80
C ARG A 39 4.98 -12.25 21.95
N ALA A 40 6.13 -12.82 22.31
CA ALA A 40 6.71 -13.95 21.59
C ALA A 40 5.78 -15.19 21.64
N ASP A 41 5.11 -15.40 22.79
CA ASP A 41 4.27 -16.58 23.03
C ASP A 41 2.83 -16.23 23.45
N SER A 42 2.20 -15.31 22.72
CA SER A 42 0.87 -14.77 23.06
C SER A 42 -0.23 -15.83 23.18
N LYS A 43 -0.17 -16.88 22.34
CA LYS A 43 -1.11 -18.01 22.36
C LYS A 43 -1.05 -18.88 23.62
N TYR A 44 0.07 -18.83 24.36
CA TYR A 44 0.29 -19.62 25.57
C TYR A 44 0.15 -18.79 26.85
N PHE A 45 -0.23 -17.52 26.72
CA PHE A 45 -0.40 -16.65 27.87
C PHE A 45 -1.69 -16.95 28.63
N LEU A 46 -1.56 -17.52 29.83
CA LEU A 46 -2.67 -17.83 30.72
C LEU A 46 -2.70 -16.86 31.91
N ARG A 47 -3.85 -16.23 32.16
CA ARG A 47 -4.03 -15.38 33.34
C ARG A 47 -4.19 -16.25 34.59
N ARG A 48 -3.32 -16.05 35.58
CA ARG A 48 -3.39 -16.69 36.89
C ARG A 48 -3.85 -15.69 37.96
N PRO A 49 -4.98 -15.93 38.65
CA PRO A 49 -5.42 -15.07 39.75
C PRO A 49 -4.33 -14.93 40.82
N GLY A 50 -4.10 -13.68 41.27
CA GLY A 50 -3.07 -13.37 42.26
C GLY A 50 -1.63 -13.30 41.71
N ALA A 51 -1.43 -13.44 40.39
CA ALA A 51 -0.14 -13.20 39.75
C ALA A 51 -0.18 -11.95 38.86
N VAL A 52 0.91 -11.19 38.85
CA VAL A 52 1.13 -10.02 37.98
C VAL A 52 2.27 -10.34 37.03
N TYR A 53 2.03 -10.24 35.74
CA TYR A 53 3.05 -10.41 34.69
C TYR A 53 3.75 -9.08 34.38
N LEU A 54 5.07 -9.08 34.25
CA LEU A 54 5.86 -7.95 33.76
C LEU A 54 6.93 -8.40 32.75
N ASP A 55 7.11 -7.63 31.69
CA ASP A 55 8.24 -7.78 30.77
C ASP A 55 9.55 -7.30 31.42
N LYS A 56 10.70 -7.84 31.00
CA LYS A 56 12.03 -7.35 31.43
C LYS A 56 12.20 -5.89 31.00
N LEU A 57 12.65 -5.05 31.91
CA LEU A 57 12.70 -3.60 31.72
C LEU A 57 13.99 -3.17 31.00
N ASN A 58 15.05 -3.97 31.07
CA ASN A 58 16.40 -3.56 30.67
C ASN A 58 16.94 -4.16 29.36
N GLU A 59 16.10 -4.72 28.50
CA GLU A 59 16.54 -5.03 27.14
C GLU A 59 16.21 -3.85 26.22
N ARG A 60 17.17 -2.94 26.07
CA ARG A 60 17.26 -2.07 24.89
C ARG A 60 17.61 -2.94 23.68
N VAL A 61 16.74 -3.89 23.32
CA VAL A 61 16.66 -4.31 21.93
C VAL A 61 16.25 -3.06 21.19
N ASP A 62 17.14 -2.54 20.35
CA ASP A 62 16.77 -1.50 19.40
C ASP A 62 15.73 -2.13 18.48
N VAL A 63 14.45 -1.91 18.83
CA VAL A 63 13.31 -2.55 18.18
C VAL A 63 13.30 -2.26 16.68
N CYS A 64 13.94 -1.15 16.26
CA CYS A 64 14.09 -0.77 14.88
C CYS A 64 15.22 -1.49 14.12
N GLN A 65 16.16 -2.17 14.78
CA GLN A 65 17.17 -3.01 14.11
C GLN A 65 16.56 -4.21 13.40
N THR A 66 15.42 -4.70 13.89
CA THR A 66 14.69 -5.81 13.24
C THR A 66 13.94 -5.38 11.98
N LEU A 67 13.99 -4.09 11.62
CA LEU A 67 13.25 -3.48 10.52
C LEU A 67 11.76 -3.87 10.52
N PRO A 68 11.02 -3.59 11.61
CA PRO A 68 9.64 -4.04 11.77
C PRO A 68 8.65 -3.34 10.83
N CYS A 69 9.01 -2.17 10.29
CA CYS A 69 8.17 -1.44 9.34
C CYS A 69 8.35 -1.99 7.92
N ASN A 70 7.28 -2.49 7.32
CA ASN A 70 7.25 -2.99 5.97
C ASN A 70 7.39 -1.85 4.94
N HIS A 71 7.65 -2.21 3.68
CA HIS A 71 7.65 -1.30 2.53
C HIS A 71 8.53 -0.05 2.72
N HIS A 72 9.67 -0.25 3.38
CA HIS A 72 10.67 0.80 3.67
C HIS A 72 10.15 1.91 4.60
N GLY A 73 9.10 1.65 5.38
CA GLY A 73 8.62 2.56 6.40
C GLY A 73 9.71 2.94 7.41
N THR A 74 9.65 4.15 7.94
CA THR A 74 10.63 4.63 8.92
C THR A 74 10.24 4.17 10.32
N CYS A 75 11.13 3.46 11.00
CA CYS A 75 10.92 3.00 12.38
C CYS A 75 11.47 4.01 13.40
N LYS A 76 10.69 4.30 14.44
CA LYS A 76 11.12 5.08 15.60
C LYS A 76 10.86 4.31 16.89
N ALA A 77 11.89 4.05 17.69
CA ALA A 77 11.73 3.43 19.01
C ALA A 77 10.99 4.39 19.97
N VAL A 78 10.04 3.86 20.74
CA VAL A 78 9.25 4.62 21.73
C VAL A 78 9.18 3.86 23.05
N GLY A 79 9.10 4.56 24.18
CA GLY A 79 9.08 3.95 25.52
C GLY A 79 7.76 3.31 25.95
N ARG A 80 6.84 3.05 25.01
CA ARG A 80 5.52 2.45 25.24
C ARG A 80 5.34 1.25 24.34
N HIS A 81 4.68 0.20 24.83
CA HIS A 81 4.27 -0.99 24.07
C HIS A 81 3.52 -0.56 22.78
N PRO A 82 3.93 -0.95 21.53
CA PRO A 82 4.85 -2.03 21.15
C PRO A 82 6.37 -1.76 21.21
N GLY A 83 6.80 -0.58 21.61
CA GLY A 83 8.22 -0.21 21.73
C GLY A 83 8.76 0.51 20.49
N PHE A 84 7.94 0.65 19.45
CA PHE A 84 8.25 1.37 18.21
C PHE A 84 6.98 1.97 17.59
N GLU A 85 7.18 2.90 16.67
CA GLU A 85 6.14 3.52 15.85
C GLU A 85 6.65 3.62 14.41
N CYS A 86 5.84 3.19 13.43
CA CYS A 86 6.17 3.25 12.02
C CYS A 86 5.58 4.50 11.38
N SER A 87 6.39 5.23 10.62
CA SER A 87 5.94 6.25 9.67
C SER A 87 5.96 5.66 8.27
N CYS A 88 4.78 5.46 7.70
CA CYS A 88 4.60 4.84 6.38
C CYS A 88 4.69 5.89 5.26
N TYR A 89 5.02 5.44 4.05
CA TYR A 89 4.79 6.23 2.83
C TYR A 89 3.29 6.34 2.54
N ASP A 90 2.89 7.35 1.75
CA ASP A 90 1.48 7.73 1.50
C ASP A 90 0.60 6.58 0.95
N GLU A 91 1.21 5.55 0.37
CA GLU A 91 0.52 4.39 -0.20
C GLU A 91 0.35 3.22 0.79
N PHE A 92 0.85 3.35 2.02
CA PHE A 92 0.84 2.30 3.04
C PHE A 92 0.29 2.81 4.38
N SER A 93 -0.29 1.89 5.13
CA SER A 93 -0.93 2.12 6.42
C SER A 93 -0.87 0.85 7.28
N GLY A 94 -1.42 0.90 8.49
CA GLY A 94 -1.28 -0.19 9.48
C GLY A 94 -0.16 0.08 10.48
N GLU A 95 -0.09 -0.73 11.54
CA GLU A 95 0.89 -0.51 12.62
C GLU A 95 2.34 -0.76 12.17
N MET A 96 2.51 -1.61 11.15
CA MET A 96 3.79 -2.01 10.57
C MET A 96 3.88 -1.66 9.07
N CYS A 97 3.06 -0.73 8.56
CA CYS A 97 2.97 -0.40 7.14
C CYS A 97 2.63 -1.60 6.23
N GLU A 98 1.91 -2.58 6.76
CA GLU A 98 1.54 -3.83 6.10
C GLU A 98 0.33 -3.68 5.18
N ILE A 99 -0.51 -2.67 5.42
CA ILE A 99 -1.72 -2.42 4.65
C ILE A 99 -1.36 -1.50 3.50
N CYS A 100 -1.41 -2.00 2.27
CA CYS A 100 -1.38 -1.13 1.09
C CYS A 100 -2.73 -0.39 1.01
N SER A 101 -2.70 0.91 1.28
CA SER A 101 -3.84 1.82 1.12
C SER A 101 -3.51 2.75 -0.04
N PRO A 102 -3.66 2.28 -1.29
CA PRO A 102 -3.25 3.06 -2.45
C PRO A 102 -4.05 4.36 -2.51
N SER A 103 -3.35 5.48 -2.32
CA SER A 103 -3.94 6.81 -2.44
C SER A 103 -4.09 7.19 -3.92
N PRO A 104 -5.21 7.78 -4.35
CA PRO A 104 -5.35 8.29 -5.71
C PRO A 104 -4.27 9.33 -6.04
N LEU A 105 -3.60 9.19 -7.19
CA LEU A 105 -2.51 10.08 -7.64
C LEU A 105 -2.99 11.46 -8.14
N GLY A 106 -4.16 11.91 -7.73
CA GLY A 106 -4.64 13.26 -8.04
C GLY A 106 -5.40 13.42 -9.36
N LEU A 107 -5.69 12.33 -10.09
CA LEU A 107 -6.42 12.39 -11.35
C LEU A 107 -7.89 12.77 -11.13
N GLY A 108 -8.63 12.03 -10.30
CA GLY A 108 -10.07 12.26 -10.12
C GLY A 108 -10.44 13.56 -9.41
N ASN A 109 -9.55 14.10 -8.56
CA ASN A 109 -9.79 15.31 -7.77
C ASN A 109 -9.14 16.58 -8.35
N HIS A 110 -8.68 16.53 -9.61
CA HIS A 110 -8.05 17.65 -10.31
C HIS A 110 -6.75 18.20 -9.69
N GLN A 111 -6.09 17.48 -8.77
CA GLN A 111 -4.75 17.85 -8.31
C GLN A 111 -3.71 17.74 -9.43
N LEU A 112 -3.87 16.77 -10.32
CA LEU A 112 -3.11 16.70 -11.57
C LEU A 112 -3.82 17.59 -12.60
N HIS A 113 -3.13 18.57 -13.19
CA HIS A 113 -3.73 19.53 -14.13
C HIS A 113 -4.06 18.88 -15.48
N ASP A 114 -4.94 19.51 -16.27
CA ASP A 114 -5.37 18.97 -17.57
C ASP A 114 -4.22 18.82 -18.57
N GLU A 115 -3.20 19.68 -18.48
CA GLU A 115 -1.99 19.66 -19.32
C GLU A 115 -1.16 18.38 -19.13
N ASN A 116 -1.34 17.69 -18.00
CA ASN A 116 -0.70 16.41 -17.74
C ASN A 116 -1.34 15.25 -18.53
N PHE A 117 -2.47 15.46 -19.19
CA PHE A 117 -3.17 14.45 -19.97
C PHE A 117 -2.93 14.69 -21.45
N ASN A 118 -2.46 13.66 -22.14
CA ASN A 118 -2.28 13.67 -23.59
C ASN A 118 -2.82 12.35 -24.17
N ALA A 119 -3.08 12.28 -25.46
CA ALA A 119 -3.51 11.06 -26.12
C ALA A 119 -2.92 10.98 -27.53
N SER A 120 -2.97 9.79 -28.13
CA SER A 120 -2.66 9.60 -29.54
C SER A 120 -3.65 10.33 -30.46
N SER A 121 -4.93 10.37 -30.07
CA SER A 121 -6.01 11.06 -30.76
C SER A 121 -7.16 11.37 -29.79
N SER A 122 -8.05 12.28 -30.16
CA SER A 122 -9.23 12.60 -29.37
C SER A 122 -10.36 13.19 -30.22
N VAL A 123 -11.57 12.65 -30.13
CA VAL A 123 -12.75 13.18 -30.83
C VAL A 123 -13.30 14.40 -30.11
N SER A 124 -13.40 15.55 -30.78
CA SER A 124 -14.08 16.71 -30.20
C SER A 124 -15.56 16.40 -29.91
N PRO A 125 -16.11 16.74 -28.72
CA PRO A 125 -15.53 17.59 -27.67
C PRO A 125 -14.77 16.84 -26.56
N TYR A 126 -14.58 15.53 -26.67
CA TYR A 126 -13.99 14.64 -25.66
C TYR A 126 -12.46 14.79 -25.58
N LYS A 127 -11.96 15.40 -24.50
CA LYS A 127 -10.53 15.69 -24.32
C LYS A 127 -9.81 14.55 -23.58
N PRO A 128 -8.48 14.44 -23.71
CA PRO A 128 -7.71 13.51 -22.88
C PRO A 128 -7.91 13.72 -21.37
N SER A 129 -8.04 14.98 -20.92
CA SER A 129 -8.28 15.31 -19.51
C SER A 129 -9.66 14.90 -19.00
N ASP A 130 -10.61 14.57 -19.89
CA ASP A 130 -11.91 14.03 -19.49
C ASP A 130 -11.82 12.57 -19.02
N ALA A 131 -10.67 11.91 -19.17
CA ALA A 131 -10.43 10.53 -18.71
C ALA A 131 -10.38 10.36 -17.18
N ARG A 132 -10.65 11.41 -16.40
CA ARG A 132 -10.68 11.35 -14.93
C ARG A 132 -11.83 10.46 -14.47
N LEU A 133 -11.57 9.66 -13.45
CA LEU A 133 -12.58 8.80 -12.84
C LEU A 133 -13.74 9.65 -12.31
N HIS A 134 -14.97 9.18 -12.51
CA HIS A 134 -16.22 9.87 -12.12
C HIS A 134 -16.43 11.25 -12.78
N SER A 135 -15.76 11.52 -13.90
CA SER A 135 -16.05 12.70 -14.72
C SER A 135 -17.42 12.58 -15.41
N ASN A 136 -18.02 13.73 -15.75
CA ASN A 136 -19.26 13.79 -16.54
C ASN A 136 -19.02 13.49 -18.03
N THR A 137 -17.78 13.43 -18.46
CA THR A 137 -17.35 13.12 -19.83
C THR A 137 -16.20 12.11 -19.76
N SER A 138 -15.74 11.62 -20.90
CA SER A 138 -14.64 10.66 -20.99
C SER A 138 -13.74 11.03 -22.16
N TRP A 139 -12.48 10.62 -22.13
CA TRP A 139 -11.67 10.60 -23.36
C TRP A 139 -12.23 9.59 -24.37
N VAL A 140 -12.26 9.98 -25.65
CA VAL A 140 -12.66 9.13 -26.78
C VAL A 140 -11.64 9.30 -27.90
N ASN A 141 -11.02 8.20 -28.34
CA ASN A 141 -10.10 8.18 -29.48
C ASN A 141 -10.82 8.30 -30.82
N GLU A 142 -10.16 8.86 -31.84
CA GLU A 142 -10.77 9.14 -33.16
C GLU A 142 -11.01 7.91 -34.04
N GLY A 143 -10.32 6.80 -33.79
CA GLY A 143 -10.47 5.58 -34.60
C GLY A 143 -10.02 4.32 -33.89
N VAL A 144 -10.42 3.16 -34.43
CA VAL A 144 -10.13 1.82 -33.87
C VAL A 144 -8.75 1.27 -34.27
N GLU A 145 -7.89 2.12 -34.80
CA GLU A 145 -6.55 1.73 -35.24
C GLU A 145 -5.71 1.19 -34.08
N SER A 146 -4.83 0.23 -34.37
CA SER A 146 -3.90 -0.28 -33.38
C SER A 146 -2.94 0.82 -32.93
N GLY A 147 -2.70 0.94 -31.62
CA GLY A 147 -1.71 1.86 -31.07
C GLY A 147 -2.27 3.13 -30.45
N GLN A 148 -3.61 3.26 -30.33
CA GLN A 148 -4.21 4.35 -29.56
C GLN A 148 -3.78 4.29 -28.08
N PHE A 149 -3.56 5.44 -27.47
CA PHE A 149 -3.19 5.56 -26.07
C PHE A 149 -3.73 6.82 -25.42
N LEU A 150 -4.04 6.71 -24.14
CA LEU A 150 -4.11 7.84 -23.21
C LEU A 150 -2.82 7.88 -22.40
N GLN A 151 -2.19 9.04 -22.33
CA GLN A 151 -0.95 9.30 -21.61
C GLN A 151 -1.19 10.25 -20.44
N ILE A 152 -0.66 9.88 -19.28
CA ILE A 152 -0.64 10.68 -18.07
C ILE A 152 0.81 11.02 -17.74
N SER A 153 1.11 12.31 -17.55
CA SER A 153 2.41 12.82 -17.09
C SER A 153 2.35 13.15 -15.60
N PHE A 154 3.26 12.61 -14.81
CA PHE A 154 3.41 12.88 -13.38
C PHE A 154 4.54 13.86 -13.06
N GLN A 155 5.12 14.47 -14.09
CA GLN A 155 6.21 15.43 -13.93
C GLN A 155 5.91 16.51 -12.88
N PRO A 156 6.96 17.03 -12.20
CA PRO A 156 8.39 16.77 -12.46
C PRO A 156 8.97 15.54 -11.74
N HIS A 157 8.19 14.84 -10.91
CA HIS A 157 8.69 13.73 -10.09
C HIS A 157 8.02 12.40 -10.48
N SER A 158 8.76 11.30 -10.51
CA SER A 158 8.17 9.97 -10.72
C SER A 158 7.20 9.62 -9.59
N LYS A 159 6.15 8.87 -9.92
CA LYS A 159 5.20 8.30 -8.96
C LYS A 159 5.31 6.79 -8.92
N LEU A 160 5.11 6.22 -7.74
CA LEU A 160 4.93 4.78 -7.58
C LEU A 160 3.47 4.44 -7.88
N ILE A 161 3.25 3.70 -8.97
CA ILE A 161 1.92 3.32 -9.44
C ILE A 161 1.70 1.86 -9.05
N THR A 162 0.73 1.66 -8.16
CA THR A 162 0.36 0.36 -7.60
C THR A 162 -0.88 -0.23 -8.23
N GLY A 163 -1.67 0.56 -8.96
CA GLY A 163 -2.89 0.12 -9.61
C GLY A 163 -3.41 1.12 -10.64
N VAL A 164 -4.29 0.67 -11.52
CA VAL A 164 -5.02 1.52 -12.47
C VAL A 164 -6.50 1.21 -12.35
N ALA A 165 -7.29 2.26 -12.10
CA ALA A 165 -8.75 2.21 -12.14
C ALA A 165 -9.25 2.69 -13.51
N THR A 166 -10.14 1.91 -14.13
CA THR A 166 -10.76 2.24 -15.42
C THR A 166 -12.27 2.33 -15.29
N GLN A 167 -12.88 3.20 -16.07
CA GLN A 167 -14.32 3.41 -16.15
C GLN A 167 -14.71 3.71 -17.61
N GLY A 168 -15.92 3.35 -18.00
CA GLY A 168 -16.46 3.66 -19.33
C GLY A 168 -17.00 5.08 -19.43
N ASN A 169 -17.60 5.39 -20.59
CA ASN A 169 -18.22 6.69 -20.83
C ASN A 169 -19.59 6.77 -20.14
N PRO A 170 -19.85 7.81 -19.32
CA PRO A 170 -21.06 7.90 -18.50
C PRO A 170 -22.35 8.18 -19.30
N HIS A 171 -22.24 8.59 -20.57
CA HIS A 171 -23.38 9.00 -21.40
C HIS A 171 -23.52 8.16 -22.67
N ASN A 172 -22.43 7.96 -23.40
CA ASN A 172 -22.36 7.10 -24.57
C ASN A 172 -21.86 5.73 -24.10
N GLY A 173 -22.51 4.62 -24.45
CA GLY A 173 -22.19 3.32 -23.84
C GLY A 173 -20.86 2.67 -24.30
N GLY A 174 -19.80 3.43 -24.53
CA GLY A 174 -18.48 2.89 -24.85
C GLY A 174 -17.65 2.58 -23.60
N TRP A 175 -16.95 1.44 -23.61
CA TRP A 175 -15.96 1.09 -22.59
C TRP A 175 -14.82 0.25 -23.17
N VAL A 176 -13.68 0.27 -22.48
CA VAL A 176 -12.51 -0.53 -22.83
C VAL A 176 -12.64 -1.89 -22.15
N ILE A 177 -12.71 -2.97 -22.92
CA ILE A 177 -12.81 -4.33 -22.38
C ILE A 177 -11.43 -4.92 -22.04
N ARG A 178 -10.37 -4.45 -22.71
CA ARG A 178 -9.00 -4.91 -22.50
C ARG A 178 -7.99 -3.83 -22.82
N TYR A 179 -6.93 -3.76 -22.05
CA TYR A 179 -5.85 -2.80 -22.29
C TYR A 179 -4.48 -3.36 -21.88
N ASN A 180 -3.44 -2.65 -22.27
CA ASN A 180 -2.08 -2.83 -21.77
C ASN A 180 -1.57 -1.50 -21.22
N LEU A 181 -0.52 -1.58 -20.41
CA LEU A 181 0.17 -0.41 -19.88
C LEU A 181 1.56 -0.31 -20.48
N LEU A 182 1.95 0.90 -20.86
CA LEU A 182 3.35 1.27 -21.03
C LEU A 182 3.72 2.32 -20.01
N TYR A 183 4.97 2.33 -19.58
CA TYR A 183 5.48 3.31 -18.64
C TYR A 183 6.87 3.78 -19.06
N SER A 184 7.21 4.99 -18.62
CA SER A 184 8.48 5.64 -18.95
C SER A 184 8.93 6.58 -17.84
N LEU A 185 10.25 6.74 -17.71
CA LEU A 185 10.89 7.72 -16.82
C LEU A 185 11.33 8.99 -17.56
N ASP A 186 11.45 8.95 -18.90
CA ASP A 186 11.99 10.04 -19.73
C ASP A 186 10.99 10.54 -20.79
N GLY A 187 9.86 9.84 -20.98
CA GLY A 187 8.87 10.14 -22.02
C GLY A 187 9.28 9.68 -23.43
N VAL A 188 10.48 9.13 -23.58
CA VAL A 188 11.09 8.73 -24.87
C VAL A 188 11.20 7.21 -24.97
N THR A 189 11.75 6.57 -23.95
CA THR A 189 11.92 5.13 -23.86
C THR A 189 10.74 4.53 -23.10
N TRP A 190 9.99 3.64 -23.75
CA TRP A 190 8.77 3.05 -23.18
C TRP A 190 8.94 1.55 -22.95
N SER A 191 8.52 1.09 -21.78
CA SER A 191 8.49 -0.33 -21.43
C SER A 191 7.06 -0.80 -21.28
N TYR A 192 6.73 -1.97 -21.83
CA TYR A 192 5.47 -2.64 -21.52
C TYR A 192 5.48 -3.17 -20.10
N TYR A 193 4.35 -3.05 -19.42
CA TYR A 193 4.15 -3.73 -18.16
C TYR A 193 3.88 -5.23 -18.38
N GLY A 194 4.67 -6.09 -17.72
CA GLY A 194 4.49 -7.54 -17.71
C GLY A 194 5.72 -8.30 -17.21
N ALA A 195 5.58 -9.61 -17.02
CA ALA A 195 6.67 -10.46 -16.55
C ALA A 195 7.73 -10.63 -17.65
N ALA A 196 9.01 -10.44 -17.31
CA ALA A 196 10.17 -10.78 -18.16
C ALA A 196 10.05 -10.34 -19.64
N GLY A 197 9.67 -9.09 -19.90
CA GLY A 197 9.56 -8.54 -21.26
C GLY A 197 8.27 -8.87 -22.01
N SER A 198 7.30 -9.53 -21.35
CA SER A 198 5.96 -9.75 -21.89
C SER A 198 5.06 -8.51 -21.81
N ARG A 199 4.04 -8.46 -22.66
CA ARG A 199 2.96 -7.45 -22.63
C ARG A 199 1.78 -8.01 -21.83
N LYS A 200 1.67 -7.66 -20.54
CA LYS A 200 0.56 -8.13 -19.69
C LYS A 200 -0.75 -7.47 -20.13
N ARG A 201 -1.72 -8.31 -20.50
CA ARG A 201 -3.09 -7.89 -20.83
C ARG A 201 -3.92 -7.78 -19.56
N PHE A 202 -4.54 -6.63 -19.38
CA PHE A 202 -5.51 -6.38 -18.32
C PHE A 202 -6.91 -6.48 -18.89
N ASP A 203 -7.79 -7.12 -18.13
CA ASP A 203 -9.22 -7.03 -18.38
C ASP A 203 -9.73 -5.70 -17.80
N GLY A 204 -10.48 -4.97 -18.63
CA GLY A 204 -11.03 -3.65 -18.32
C GLY A 204 -12.44 -3.77 -17.76
N ASN A 205 -13.37 -3.03 -18.35
CA ASN A 205 -14.74 -2.94 -17.89
C ASN A 205 -15.67 -3.86 -18.70
N ASP A 206 -16.76 -4.28 -18.07
CA ASP A 206 -17.89 -5.01 -18.66
C ASP A 206 -19.14 -4.12 -18.81
N ASP A 207 -19.15 -2.97 -18.14
CA ASP A 207 -20.17 -1.93 -18.26
C ASP A 207 -19.56 -0.52 -18.36
N ARG A 208 -20.41 0.49 -18.51
CA ARG A 208 -19.98 1.89 -18.65
C ARG A 208 -19.78 2.64 -17.32
N ASN A 209 -20.41 2.20 -16.23
CA ASN A 209 -20.57 3.01 -15.01
C ASN A 209 -19.63 2.58 -13.88
N THR A 210 -19.34 1.29 -13.78
CA THR A 210 -18.61 0.69 -12.68
C THR A 210 -17.11 0.92 -12.88
N ALA A 211 -16.47 1.55 -11.90
CA ALA A 211 -15.01 1.67 -11.88
C ALA A 211 -14.39 0.32 -11.47
N ILE A 212 -13.43 -0.17 -12.24
CA ILE A 212 -12.71 -1.41 -11.96
C ILE A 212 -11.22 -1.10 -11.77
N THR A 213 -10.65 -1.57 -10.67
CA THR A 213 -9.24 -1.36 -10.34
C THR A 213 -8.43 -2.63 -10.55
N ASN A 214 -7.43 -2.55 -11.42
CA ASN A 214 -6.42 -3.60 -11.58
C ASN A 214 -5.16 -3.25 -10.79
N GLN A 215 -4.77 -4.11 -9.86
CA GLN A 215 -3.54 -3.96 -9.08
C GLN A 215 -2.31 -4.38 -9.90
N LEU A 216 -1.22 -3.64 -9.76
CA LEU A 216 0.07 -3.89 -10.39
C LEU A 216 0.98 -4.62 -9.40
N GLN A 217 1.34 -5.86 -9.76
CA GLN A 217 2.33 -6.67 -9.06
C GLN A 217 3.37 -7.19 -10.06
N PRO A 218 4.61 -6.67 -10.03
CA PRO A 218 5.12 -5.63 -9.12
C PRO A 218 4.56 -4.23 -9.44
N PRO A 219 4.61 -3.26 -8.50
CA PRO A 219 4.31 -1.86 -8.80
C PRO A 219 5.36 -1.26 -9.74
N ILE A 220 5.04 -0.15 -10.40
CA ILE A 220 5.94 0.56 -11.33
C ILE A 220 6.27 1.96 -10.82
N SER A 221 7.54 2.36 -10.92
CA SER A 221 7.94 3.77 -10.78
C SER A 221 8.00 4.41 -12.15
N ALA A 222 7.25 5.48 -12.37
CA ALA A 222 7.15 6.12 -13.69
C ALA A 222 6.91 7.64 -13.60
N MET A 223 7.45 8.38 -14.55
CA MET A 223 7.07 9.79 -14.80
C MET A 223 5.94 9.90 -15.83
N TYR A 224 5.77 8.88 -16.67
CA TYR A 224 4.69 8.82 -17.65
C TYR A 224 4.07 7.44 -17.68
N LEU A 225 2.75 7.38 -17.78
CA LEU A 225 1.97 6.17 -17.96
C LEU A 225 1.12 6.28 -19.23
N ARG A 226 1.13 5.25 -20.06
CA ARG A 226 0.23 5.08 -21.20
C ARG A 226 -0.70 3.90 -20.98
N ILE A 227 -1.99 4.14 -21.15
CA ILE A 227 -3.03 3.11 -21.21
C ILE A 227 -3.36 2.90 -22.67
N THR A 228 -3.12 1.69 -23.19
CA THR A 228 -3.39 1.34 -24.59
C THR A 228 -4.59 0.40 -24.67
N PRO A 229 -5.76 0.84 -25.17
CA PRO A 229 -6.89 -0.05 -25.42
C PRO A 229 -6.53 -1.11 -26.47
N ASN A 230 -6.94 -2.37 -26.26
CA ASN A 230 -6.79 -3.47 -27.23
C ASN A 230 -8.11 -4.22 -27.45
N GLY A 231 -9.20 -3.50 -27.26
CA GLY A 231 -10.55 -4.02 -27.33
C GLY A 231 -11.47 -2.97 -26.75
N LEU A 232 -12.35 -2.45 -27.61
CA LEU A 232 -13.44 -1.58 -27.24
C LEU A 232 -14.73 -2.38 -27.38
N CYS A 233 -15.68 -2.17 -26.47
CA CYS A 233 -17.05 -2.57 -26.75
C CYS A 233 -17.69 -1.45 -27.59
N PRO A 234 -17.96 -1.66 -28.89
CA PRO A 234 -18.64 -0.65 -29.68
C PRO A 234 -20.09 -0.55 -29.21
N THR A 235 -20.50 0.63 -28.75
CA THR A 235 -21.92 0.98 -28.85
C THR A 235 -22.17 1.61 -30.19
N ILE A 236 -23.07 0.95 -30.93
CA ILE A 236 -23.89 1.39 -32.07
C ILE A 236 -23.45 2.75 -32.62
N SER A 237 -22.86 2.71 -33.81
CA SER A 237 -22.65 3.89 -34.67
C SER A 237 -23.89 4.80 -34.65
N PRO A 238 -23.70 6.14 -34.74
CA PRO A 238 -24.80 7.10 -34.70
C PRO A 238 -25.95 6.75 -35.66
#